data_AF-A0A095SIQ9-F1
#
_entry.id   AF-A0A095SIQ9-F1
#
_cell.length_a   1.000
_cell.length_b   1.000
_cell.length_c   1.000
_cell.angle_alpha   90.00
_cell.angle_beta   90.00
_cell.angle_gamma   90.00
#
_symmetry.space_group_name_H-M   'P 1'
#
loop_
_entity.id
_entity.type
_entity.pdbx_description
1 polymer ?
#
loop_
_entity_poly.entity_id
_entity_poly.type
_entity_poly.pdbx_seq_one_letter_code
_entity_poly.pdbx_strand_id
1 'polypeptide(L)'
;MRLAPDARLPDGSVYEGEVVDGLFEGQGTLRYDDQEYYQGNFENGRFEGKGELASNKWRYVGYFSEGHFEGYGELTTPNGVYKGEFSDDMFNGEGIFTHPDGSSIEGTFKDDVPVHASASAPGESWRYEGEFEDWLWNGQGTYHDEEGGVYEGLFEQGEIVEGSYKREGNTYRGGFSGWSFHGEGEYQSLAGIHYSGEFEYGSFHGQGVLSKANGSRVEGAFEYGRPKGVVTYTKVDEETGKKTIRKGTWYRGDFVEEGEPSPKEVRQQVVQKILDNDSDRLRRAIDAIPAQRPGHQDVYYLIVGGDASDDVFPRDIDVAKRVLQQKYGVGDRGIILLNSRHYERYPLATTTSIAKALRRLGEVMDPDEDLLFVHMASHGGKGGDFALKAPGMLLPDLMPADFRAMLDAADIPRMVMVLSACYSGQWIDSLATDSNVILASARWDRTSFGCGDSSEMTWFTRAVYLDGALALNDISAFSETISSLIEGWEVQEGFENEQRSEPQFHIGDNFSGF
;
A
#
# COMPACT_ATOMS: atom_id res chain seq x y z
N MET A 1 -4.72 -63.26 44.25
CA MET A 1 -6.19 -63.43 44.42
C MET A 1 -6.82 -62.46 43.42
N ARG A 2 -7.44 -62.96 42.33
CA ARG A 2 -8.08 -62.08 41.34
C ARG A 2 -9.37 -61.53 41.95
N LEU A 3 -9.39 -60.22 42.22
CA LEU A 3 -10.55 -59.49 42.72
C LEU A 3 -11.54 -59.22 41.56
N ALA A 4 -12.77 -58.83 41.91
CA ALA A 4 -13.81 -58.48 40.94
C ALA A 4 -13.33 -57.34 40.01
N PRO A 5 -13.79 -57.29 38.74
CA PRO A 5 -13.31 -56.37 37.70
C PRO A 5 -13.63 -54.88 37.94
N ASP A 6 -13.97 -54.47 39.16
CA ASP A 6 -14.50 -53.17 39.53
C ASP A 6 -14.12 -52.86 41.00
N ALA A 7 -12.96 -52.22 41.18
CA ALA A 7 -12.48 -51.75 42.48
C ALA A 7 -12.95 -50.31 42.71
N ARG A 8 -13.72 -50.07 43.78
CA ARG A 8 -14.02 -48.71 44.27
C ARG A 8 -12.96 -48.25 45.25
N LEU A 9 -12.32 -47.13 44.96
CA LEU A 9 -11.28 -46.52 45.80
C LEU A 9 -11.89 -45.60 46.88
N PRO A 10 -11.12 -45.29 47.95
CA PRO A 10 -11.59 -44.42 49.03
C PRO A 10 -12.00 -43.01 48.60
N ASP A 11 -11.48 -42.54 47.47
CA ASP A 11 -11.79 -41.23 46.87
C ASP A 11 -13.05 -41.25 45.99
N GLY A 12 -13.74 -42.39 45.86
CA GLY A 12 -14.95 -42.56 45.05
C GLY A 12 -14.70 -43.11 43.66
N SER A 13 -13.46 -43.04 43.16
CA SER A 13 -13.08 -43.48 41.83
C SER A 13 -13.27 -45.00 41.64
N VAL A 14 -13.49 -45.39 40.38
CA VAL A 14 -13.76 -46.77 39.98
C VAL A 14 -12.67 -47.22 39.01
N TYR A 15 -11.94 -48.27 39.38
CA TYR A 15 -10.97 -48.94 38.52
C TYR A 15 -11.53 -50.26 37.99
N GLU A 16 -11.45 -50.44 36.67
CA GLU A 16 -11.77 -51.67 35.97
C GLU A 16 -10.52 -52.23 35.28
N GLY A 17 -9.91 -53.28 35.85
CA GLY A 17 -8.67 -53.86 35.31
C GLY A 17 -8.02 -54.90 36.24
N GLU A 18 -6.81 -55.34 35.91
CA GLU A 18 -6.06 -56.28 36.76
C GLU A 18 -5.42 -55.56 37.97
N VAL A 19 -5.41 -56.25 39.11
CA VAL A 19 -4.82 -55.78 40.37
C VAL A 19 -3.89 -56.87 40.90
N VAL A 20 -2.61 -56.54 41.06
CA VAL A 20 -1.55 -57.43 41.56
C VAL A 20 -0.94 -56.81 42.81
N ASP A 21 -0.93 -57.57 43.91
CA ASP A 21 -0.40 -57.14 45.22
C ASP A 21 -0.94 -55.78 45.73
N GLY A 22 -2.17 -55.44 45.35
CA GLY A 22 -2.84 -54.20 45.74
C GLY A 22 -2.54 -53.00 44.85
N LEU A 23 -1.79 -53.18 43.76
CA LEU A 23 -1.48 -52.17 42.75
C LEU A 23 -2.21 -52.46 41.44
N PHE A 24 -2.59 -51.42 40.70
CA PHE A 24 -3.14 -51.53 39.35
C PHE A 24 -2.05 -52.01 38.39
N GLU A 25 -2.38 -52.98 37.55
CA GLU A 25 -1.42 -53.64 36.67
C GLU A 25 -2.08 -54.00 35.33
N GLY A 26 -1.33 -53.90 34.24
CA GLY A 26 -1.80 -54.26 32.89
C GLY A 26 -2.86 -53.30 32.33
N GLN A 27 -3.68 -53.78 31.40
CA GLN A 27 -4.73 -52.95 30.79
C GLN A 27 -5.88 -52.69 31.78
N GLY A 28 -6.29 -51.42 31.90
CA GLY A 28 -7.38 -51.03 32.76
C GLY A 28 -8.03 -49.69 32.39
N THR A 29 -9.11 -49.37 33.07
CA THR A 29 -9.81 -48.08 32.99
C THR A 29 -10.03 -47.54 34.40
N LEU A 30 -9.53 -46.34 34.68
CA LEU A 30 -9.76 -45.63 35.93
C LEU A 30 -10.68 -44.44 35.66
N ARG A 31 -11.82 -44.37 36.35
CA ARG A 31 -12.80 -43.29 36.25
C ARG A 31 -12.85 -42.52 37.55
N TYR A 32 -12.63 -41.22 37.49
CA TYR A 32 -12.71 -40.29 38.61
C TYR A 32 -14.12 -39.68 38.73
N ASP A 33 -14.45 -39.16 39.91
CA ASP A 33 -15.78 -38.61 40.22
C ASP A 33 -16.10 -37.32 39.44
N ASP A 34 -15.08 -36.63 38.92
CA ASP A 34 -15.16 -35.38 38.17
C ASP A 34 -15.25 -35.58 36.63
N GLN A 35 -15.55 -36.80 36.20
CA GLN A 35 -15.62 -37.23 34.79
C GLN A 35 -14.26 -37.29 34.09
N GLU A 36 -13.14 -37.12 34.81
CA GLU A 36 -11.83 -37.51 34.30
C GLU A 36 -11.75 -39.04 34.21
N TYR A 37 -11.05 -39.55 33.19
CA TYR A 37 -10.75 -40.98 33.08
C TYR A 37 -9.40 -41.22 32.43
N TYR A 38 -8.78 -42.32 32.82
CA TYR A 38 -7.67 -42.94 32.13
C TYR A 38 -8.09 -44.30 31.56
N GLN A 39 -7.70 -44.59 30.34
CA GLN A 39 -7.81 -45.90 29.72
C GLN A 39 -6.47 -46.26 29.07
N GLY A 40 -5.80 -47.30 29.57
CA GLY A 40 -4.47 -47.67 29.10
C GLY A 40 -3.81 -48.74 29.95
N ASN A 41 -2.48 -48.81 29.88
CA ASN A 41 -1.69 -49.75 30.65
C ASN A 41 -1.25 -49.15 31.99
N PHE A 42 -1.21 -50.00 33.02
CA PHE A 42 -0.75 -49.69 34.36
C PHE A 42 0.46 -50.55 34.70
N GLU A 43 1.46 -49.98 35.37
CA GLU A 43 2.59 -50.69 35.96
C GLU A 43 2.83 -50.16 37.37
N ASN A 44 2.85 -51.05 38.38
CA ASN A 44 3.03 -50.68 39.79
C ASN A 44 2.06 -49.58 40.28
N GLY A 45 0.83 -49.55 39.75
CA GLY A 45 -0.20 -48.58 40.11
C GLY A 45 -0.13 -47.23 39.38
N ARG A 46 0.78 -47.04 38.42
CA ARG A 46 0.93 -45.80 37.64
C ARG A 46 0.55 -46.01 36.18
N PHE A 47 0.19 -44.94 35.49
CA PHE A 47 -0.02 -44.97 34.04
C PHE A 47 1.31 -45.21 33.33
N GLU A 48 1.33 -46.16 32.41
CA GLU A 48 2.55 -46.60 31.75
C GLU A 48 2.26 -47.01 30.30
N GLY A 49 3.15 -46.75 29.36
CA GLY A 49 2.96 -47.11 27.96
C GLY A 49 1.78 -46.35 27.31
N LYS A 50 1.11 -46.97 26.32
CA LYS A 50 0.05 -46.29 25.56
C LYS A 50 -1.24 -46.16 26.37
N GLY A 51 -1.83 -44.97 26.35
CA GLY A 51 -3.13 -44.72 26.97
C GLY A 51 -3.83 -43.47 26.46
N GLU A 52 -5.01 -43.25 27.02
CA GLU A 52 -5.82 -42.07 26.84
C GLU A 52 -6.21 -41.54 28.22
N LEU A 53 -5.87 -40.28 28.49
CA LEU A 53 -6.29 -39.55 29.69
C LEU A 53 -7.14 -38.37 29.23
N ALA A 54 -8.37 -38.23 29.75
CA ALA A 54 -9.25 -37.17 29.32
C ALA A 54 -10.14 -36.66 30.45
N SER A 55 -10.43 -35.36 30.39
CA SER A 55 -11.39 -34.66 31.24
C SER A 55 -12.52 -34.06 30.38
N ASN A 56 -13.35 -33.23 31.00
CA ASN A 56 -14.35 -32.45 30.27
C ASN A 56 -13.77 -31.30 29.42
N LYS A 57 -12.49 -30.94 29.59
CA LYS A 57 -11.86 -29.79 28.91
C LYS A 57 -10.73 -30.17 27.98
N TRP A 58 -10.03 -31.26 28.27
CA TRP A 58 -8.84 -31.66 27.52
C TRP A 58 -8.80 -33.17 27.37
N ARG A 59 -8.06 -33.62 26.37
CA ARG A 59 -7.87 -35.04 26.06
C ARG A 59 -6.45 -35.27 25.56
N TYR A 60 -5.74 -36.17 26.20
CA TYR A 60 -4.43 -36.65 25.78
C TYR A 60 -4.52 -38.10 25.31
N VAL A 61 -3.91 -38.40 24.16
CA VAL A 61 -3.69 -39.75 23.66
C VAL A 61 -2.23 -39.90 23.30
N GLY A 62 -1.52 -40.79 23.96
CA GLY A 62 -0.09 -40.94 23.74
C GLY A 62 0.55 -41.98 24.65
N TYR A 63 1.85 -41.84 24.86
CA TYR A 63 2.58 -42.66 25.81
C TYR A 63 2.66 -41.98 27.18
N PHE A 64 2.78 -42.82 28.20
CA PHE A 64 2.95 -42.46 29.60
C PHE A 64 4.18 -43.16 30.16
N SER A 65 4.87 -42.50 31.08
CA SER A 65 5.95 -43.09 31.87
C SER A 65 5.79 -42.63 33.31
N GLU A 66 5.69 -43.57 34.25
CA GLU A 66 5.56 -43.26 35.70
C GLU A 66 4.39 -42.30 36.04
N GLY A 67 3.34 -42.28 35.21
CA GLY A 67 2.17 -41.40 35.38
C GLY A 67 2.17 -40.13 34.54
N HIS A 68 3.29 -39.75 33.93
CA HIS A 68 3.45 -38.50 33.16
C HIS A 68 3.30 -38.72 31.67
N PHE A 69 2.88 -37.70 30.91
CA PHE A 69 2.95 -37.73 29.44
C PHE A 69 4.41 -37.79 29.01
N GLU A 70 4.75 -38.77 28.18
CA GLU A 70 6.12 -39.03 27.75
C GLU A 70 6.10 -39.50 26.30
N GLY A 71 7.13 -39.17 25.51
CA GLY A 71 7.22 -39.57 24.10
C GLY A 71 6.11 -38.96 23.23
N TYR A 72 5.75 -39.63 22.14
CA TYR A 72 4.79 -39.07 21.18
C TYR A 72 3.33 -39.13 21.67
N GLY A 73 2.61 -38.01 21.58
CA GLY A 73 1.20 -37.92 21.93
C GLY A 73 0.44 -36.81 21.19
N GLU A 74 -0.87 -36.77 21.44
CA GLU A 74 -1.79 -35.73 20.97
C GLU A 74 -2.58 -35.17 22.15
N LEU A 75 -2.38 -33.89 22.47
CA LEU A 75 -3.12 -33.16 23.49
C LEU A 75 -4.11 -32.20 22.82
N THR A 76 -5.40 -32.43 23.03
CA THR A 76 -6.48 -31.53 22.62
C THR A 76 -6.93 -30.69 23.80
N THR A 77 -6.97 -29.37 23.63
CA THR A 77 -7.45 -28.40 24.64
C THR A 77 -8.41 -27.39 24.00
N PRO A 78 -9.09 -26.52 24.78
CA PRO A 78 -9.88 -25.43 24.21
C PRO A 78 -9.02 -24.39 23.46
N ASN A 79 -7.72 -24.34 23.75
CA ASN A 79 -6.78 -23.38 23.18
C ASN A 79 -6.08 -23.90 21.92
N GLY A 80 -6.28 -25.18 21.55
CA GLY A 80 -5.62 -25.78 20.41
C GLY A 80 -5.28 -27.26 20.60
N VAL A 81 -4.65 -27.83 19.58
CA VAL A 81 -4.22 -29.22 19.53
C VAL A 81 -2.70 -29.26 19.36
N TYR A 82 -2.00 -29.95 20.26
CA TYR A 82 -0.59 -30.29 20.08
C TYR A 82 -0.44 -31.75 19.67
N LYS A 83 0.40 -32.02 18.67
CA LYS A 83 0.81 -33.37 18.26
C LYS A 83 2.33 -33.40 18.16
N GLY A 84 2.98 -34.16 19.03
CA GLY A 84 4.43 -34.15 19.08
C GLY A 84 4.98 -34.93 20.26
N GLU A 85 6.24 -34.65 20.58
CA GLU A 85 6.96 -35.25 21.69
C GLU A 85 6.64 -34.54 23.02
N PHE A 86 6.49 -35.35 24.07
CA PHE A 86 6.26 -34.93 25.43
C PHE A 86 7.39 -35.44 26.32
N SER A 87 7.74 -34.67 27.34
CA SER A 87 8.59 -35.10 28.44
C SER A 87 8.14 -34.40 29.72
N ASP A 88 7.94 -35.18 30.78
CA ASP A 88 7.43 -34.70 32.09
C ASP A 88 6.18 -33.79 31.94
N ASP A 89 5.16 -34.27 31.23
CA ASP A 89 3.89 -33.57 30.95
C ASP A 89 3.94 -32.36 30.01
N MET A 90 5.14 -31.93 29.58
CA MET A 90 5.35 -30.73 28.77
C MET A 90 5.66 -31.06 27.31
N PHE A 91 5.33 -30.16 26.38
CA PHE A 91 5.79 -30.23 24.99
C PHE A 91 7.32 -30.12 24.94
N ASN A 92 7.98 -31.16 24.45
CA ASN A 92 9.43 -31.25 24.45
C ASN A 92 9.91 -32.12 23.28
N GLY A 93 10.57 -31.52 22.30
CA GLY A 93 10.98 -32.15 21.06
C GLY A 93 10.18 -31.68 19.86
N GLU A 94 10.10 -32.48 18.80
CA GLU A 94 9.40 -32.09 17.57
C GLU A 94 7.88 -32.20 17.72
N GLY A 95 7.16 -31.22 17.18
CA GLY A 95 5.70 -31.25 17.17
C GLY A 95 5.03 -30.17 16.33
N ILE A 96 3.71 -30.25 16.28
CA ILE A 96 2.81 -29.26 15.68
C ILE A 96 1.82 -28.81 16.75
N PHE A 97 1.74 -27.51 16.97
CA PHE A 97 0.63 -26.87 17.67
C PHE A 97 -0.31 -26.25 16.64
N THR A 98 -1.61 -26.52 16.74
CA THR A 98 -2.66 -25.93 15.90
C THR A 98 -3.65 -25.16 16.77
N HIS A 99 -3.76 -23.86 16.53
CA HIS A 99 -4.70 -22.96 17.21
C HIS A 99 -6.15 -23.20 16.75
N PRO A 100 -7.17 -22.69 17.48
CA PRO A 100 -8.57 -22.89 17.13
C PRO A 100 -8.99 -22.21 15.81
N ASP A 101 -8.27 -21.15 15.41
CA ASP A 101 -8.45 -20.48 14.12
C ASP A 101 -7.82 -21.25 12.95
N GLY A 102 -7.10 -22.34 13.24
CA GLY A 102 -6.42 -23.19 12.27
C GLY A 102 -4.98 -22.77 11.97
N SER A 103 -4.48 -21.65 12.52
CA SER A 103 -3.06 -21.31 12.43
C SER A 103 -2.21 -22.36 13.15
N SER A 104 -1.01 -22.60 12.64
CA SER A 104 -0.15 -23.68 13.11
C SER A 104 1.29 -23.27 13.30
N ILE A 105 1.93 -23.83 14.33
CA ILE A 105 3.35 -23.72 14.62
C ILE A 105 3.94 -25.13 14.60
N GLU A 106 4.87 -25.39 13.69
CA GLU A 106 5.53 -26.69 13.46
C GLU A 106 7.03 -26.59 13.69
N GLY A 107 7.58 -27.38 14.61
CA GLY A 107 9.01 -27.43 14.85
C GLY A 107 9.38 -27.95 16.24
N THR A 108 10.49 -27.45 16.78
CA THR A 108 11.02 -27.86 18.06
C THR A 108 10.40 -27.06 19.21
N PHE A 109 9.90 -27.79 20.21
CA PHE A 109 9.35 -27.27 21.46
C PHE A 109 10.25 -27.63 22.63
N LYS A 110 10.27 -26.77 23.65
CA LYS A 110 10.94 -27.01 24.92
C LYS A 110 10.15 -26.39 26.04
N ASP A 111 9.84 -27.16 27.08
CA ASP A 111 9.12 -26.68 28.27
C ASP A 111 7.83 -25.90 27.89
N ASP A 112 7.00 -26.50 27.02
CA ASP A 112 5.73 -25.96 26.48
C ASP A 112 5.83 -24.77 25.51
N VAL A 113 7.03 -24.28 25.20
CA VAL A 113 7.22 -23.16 24.26
C VAL A 113 7.91 -23.60 22.96
N PRO A 114 7.47 -23.10 21.78
CA PRO A 114 8.26 -23.26 20.57
C PRO A 114 9.59 -22.52 20.73
N VAL A 115 10.69 -23.10 20.27
CA VAL A 115 12.03 -22.48 20.29
C VAL A 115 12.60 -22.28 18.90
N HIS A 116 12.24 -23.14 17.95
CA HIS A 116 12.56 -22.98 16.53
C HIS A 116 11.49 -23.69 15.70
N ALA A 117 10.75 -22.94 14.90
CA ALA A 117 9.56 -23.47 14.23
C ALA A 117 9.21 -22.69 12.95
N SER A 118 8.29 -23.25 12.19
CA SER A 118 7.56 -22.59 11.12
C SER A 118 6.16 -22.21 11.59
N ALA A 119 5.70 -20.99 11.28
CA ALA A 119 4.32 -20.56 11.52
C ALA A 119 3.60 -20.22 10.19
N SER A 120 2.32 -20.59 10.12
CA SER A 120 1.44 -20.33 8.97
C SER A 120 -0.03 -20.35 9.36
N ALA A 121 -0.91 -19.85 8.49
CA ALA A 121 -2.36 -19.87 8.68
C ALA A 121 -3.13 -20.36 7.44
N PRO A 122 -4.32 -20.99 7.60
CA PRO A 122 -5.10 -21.47 6.47
C PRO A 122 -5.61 -20.32 5.60
N GLY A 123 -5.37 -20.42 4.29
CA GLY A 123 -5.81 -19.41 3.33
C GLY A 123 -4.85 -18.23 3.16
N GLU A 124 -3.86 -18.12 4.04
CA GLU A 124 -2.82 -17.10 3.98
C GLU A 124 -1.60 -17.60 3.22
N SER A 125 -0.92 -16.71 2.49
CA SER A 125 0.34 -17.02 1.79
C SER A 125 1.58 -16.66 2.60
N TRP A 126 1.43 -15.95 3.73
CA TRP A 126 2.55 -15.63 4.59
C TRP A 126 3.10 -16.88 5.30
N ARG A 127 4.42 -16.87 5.57
CA ARG A 127 5.08 -17.93 6.34
C ARG A 127 6.25 -17.35 7.11
N TYR A 128 6.36 -17.69 8.39
CA TYR A 128 7.55 -17.45 9.19
C TYR A 128 8.29 -18.76 9.45
N GLU A 129 9.61 -18.73 9.48
CA GLU A 129 10.48 -19.84 9.90
C GLU A 129 11.66 -19.26 10.69
N GLY A 130 11.79 -19.61 11.97
CA GLY A 130 12.82 -19.02 12.83
C GLY A 130 12.67 -19.35 14.30
N GLU A 131 13.39 -18.58 15.11
CA GLU A 131 13.41 -18.68 16.57
C GLU A 131 12.16 -18.06 17.22
N PHE A 132 11.77 -18.62 18.36
CA PHE A 132 10.62 -18.17 19.14
C PHE A 132 11.01 -17.99 20.62
N GLU A 133 10.41 -16.99 21.25
CA GLU A 133 10.43 -16.78 22.70
C GLU A 133 9.04 -16.29 23.13
N ASP A 134 8.46 -16.89 24.18
CA ASP A 134 7.11 -16.56 24.68
C ASP A 134 6.04 -16.53 23.57
N TRP A 135 6.09 -17.49 22.65
CA TRP A 135 5.19 -17.61 21.49
C TRP A 135 5.28 -16.48 20.46
N LEU A 136 6.26 -15.58 20.58
CA LEU A 136 6.54 -14.52 19.63
C LEU A 136 7.79 -14.85 18.82
N TRP A 137 7.84 -14.34 17.58
CA TRP A 137 9.05 -14.41 16.74
C TRP A 137 10.16 -13.61 17.42
N ASN A 138 11.25 -14.28 17.76
CA ASN A 138 12.32 -13.67 18.55
C ASN A 138 13.62 -14.42 18.31
N GLY A 139 14.66 -13.72 17.86
CA GLY A 139 15.90 -14.32 17.36
C GLY A 139 15.98 -14.30 15.83
N GLN A 140 16.80 -15.19 15.24
CA GLN A 140 16.94 -15.21 13.78
C GLN A 140 15.73 -15.89 13.11
N GLY A 141 15.29 -15.34 11.98
CA GLY A 141 14.21 -15.93 11.20
C GLY A 141 14.09 -15.41 9.78
N THR A 142 13.18 -16.03 9.05
CA THR A 142 12.75 -15.65 7.70
C THR A 142 11.23 -15.51 7.66
N TYR A 143 10.74 -14.39 7.16
CA TYR A 143 9.32 -14.12 6.94
C TYR A 143 9.05 -13.88 5.45
N HIS A 144 8.11 -14.63 4.90
CA HIS A 144 7.53 -14.43 3.58
C HIS A 144 6.19 -13.71 3.74
N ASP A 145 6.02 -12.56 3.08
CA ASP A 145 4.75 -11.82 3.07
C ASP A 145 3.81 -12.32 1.96
N GLU A 146 2.56 -11.84 1.97
CA GLU A 146 1.54 -12.23 1.00
C GLU A 146 1.79 -11.70 -0.42
N GLU A 147 2.59 -10.65 -0.54
CA GLU A 147 2.92 -9.95 -1.78
C GLU A 147 4.21 -10.46 -2.45
N GLY A 148 4.83 -11.52 -1.90
CA GLY A 148 6.04 -12.15 -2.41
C GLY A 148 7.36 -11.51 -1.96
N GLY A 149 7.32 -10.62 -0.97
CA GLY A 149 8.49 -10.12 -0.26
C GLY A 149 9.05 -11.14 0.74
N VAL A 150 10.35 -11.09 0.96
CA VAL A 150 11.08 -11.97 1.87
C VAL A 150 11.93 -11.12 2.80
N TYR A 151 11.69 -11.25 4.10
CA TYR A 151 12.46 -10.64 5.18
C TYR A 151 13.30 -11.72 5.85
N GLU A 152 14.58 -11.45 6.09
CA GLU A 152 15.51 -12.39 6.74
C GLU A 152 16.39 -11.61 7.72
N GLY A 153 16.38 -11.96 9.00
CA GLY A 153 17.16 -11.25 10.01
C GLY A 153 16.75 -11.51 11.45
N LEU A 154 17.08 -10.55 12.31
CA LEU A 154 16.76 -10.54 13.73
C LEU A 154 15.33 -10.03 13.96
N PHE A 155 14.54 -10.81 14.68
CA PHE A 155 13.22 -10.48 15.16
C PHE A 155 13.26 -10.24 16.67
N GLU A 156 12.52 -9.25 17.14
CA GLU A 156 12.30 -8.97 18.57
C GLU A 156 10.82 -8.70 18.78
N GLN A 157 10.18 -9.42 19.72
CA GLN A 157 8.76 -9.24 20.06
C GLN A 157 7.80 -9.32 18.85
N GLY A 158 8.11 -10.19 17.88
CA GLY A 158 7.28 -10.39 16.69
C GLY A 158 7.62 -9.48 15.50
N GLU A 159 8.52 -8.51 15.64
CA GLU A 159 8.89 -7.57 14.56
C GLU A 159 10.34 -7.77 14.12
N ILE A 160 10.61 -7.59 12.83
CA ILE A 160 11.99 -7.51 12.34
C ILE A 160 12.61 -6.17 12.78
N VAL A 161 13.83 -6.21 13.33
CA VAL A 161 14.58 -5.02 13.79
C VAL A 161 15.85 -4.76 12.99
N GLU A 162 16.47 -5.81 12.46
CA GLU A 162 17.67 -5.72 11.62
C GLU A 162 17.75 -6.93 10.69
N GLY A 163 18.12 -6.72 9.43
CA GLY A 163 18.23 -7.83 8.49
C GLY A 163 18.28 -7.41 7.04
N SER A 164 17.66 -8.21 6.19
CA SER A 164 17.51 -7.94 4.77
C SER A 164 16.09 -8.17 4.28
N TYR A 165 15.74 -7.46 3.23
CA TYR A 165 14.48 -7.61 2.51
C TYR A 165 14.74 -7.84 1.02
N LYS A 166 13.94 -8.66 0.38
CA LYS A 166 13.99 -8.91 -1.06
C LYS A 166 12.60 -9.06 -1.66
N ARG A 167 12.35 -8.38 -2.78
CA ARG A 167 11.12 -8.53 -3.59
C ARG A 167 11.39 -8.20 -5.04
N GLU A 168 11.01 -9.08 -5.97
CA GLU A 168 11.09 -8.84 -7.42
C GLU A 168 12.44 -8.28 -7.92
N GLY A 169 13.55 -8.65 -7.27
CA GLY A 169 14.90 -8.18 -7.60
C GLY A 169 15.34 -6.89 -6.92
N ASN A 170 14.45 -6.21 -6.20
CA ASN A 170 14.83 -5.18 -5.22
C ASN A 170 15.34 -5.85 -3.95
N THR A 171 16.38 -5.28 -3.34
CA THR A 171 16.97 -5.73 -2.08
C THR A 171 17.21 -4.57 -1.14
N TYR A 172 17.14 -4.84 0.15
CA TYR A 172 17.54 -3.94 1.22
C TYR A 172 18.31 -4.72 2.28
N ARG A 173 19.27 -4.07 2.95
CA ARG A 173 19.93 -4.56 4.15
C ARG A 173 20.13 -3.40 5.12
N GLY A 174 19.69 -3.56 6.37
CA GLY A 174 19.81 -2.53 7.39
C GLY A 174 18.80 -2.73 8.52
N GLY A 175 18.50 -1.64 9.21
CA GLY A 175 17.52 -1.62 10.30
C GLY A 175 16.07 -1.58 9.82
N PHE A 176 15.17 -2.01 10.70
CA PHE A 176 13.73 -1.98 10.47
C PHE A 176 13.02 -1.38 11.69
N SER A 177 11.91 -0.70 11.45
CA SER A 177 10.98 -0.24 12.48
C SER A 177 9.58 -0.22 11.89
N GLY A 178 8.61 -0.88 12.56
CA GLY A 178 7.25 -1.03 12.04
C GLY A 178 7.25 -1.62 10.63
N TRP A 179 8.06 -2.66 10.40
CA TRP A 179 8.22 -3.34 9.11
C TRP A 179 8.76 -2.50 7.94
N SER A 180 9.13 -1.25 8.20
CA SER A 180 9.70 -0.31 7.22
C SER A 180 11.22 -0.19 7.40
N PHE A 181 11.94 0.08 6.31
CA PHE A 181 13.39 0.36 6.37
C PHE A 181 13.64 1.58 7.26
N HIS A 182 14.56 1.46 8.21
CA HIS A 182 14.82 2.51 9.20
C HIS A 182 16.27 2.51 9.66
N GLY A 183 16.81 3.68 9.97
CA GLY A 183 18.21 3.83 10.37
C GLY A 183 19.16 3.61 9.19
N GLU A 184 20.41 3.22 9.47
CA GLU A 184 21.41 3.01 8.42
C GLU A 184 21.10 1.75 7.60
N GLY A 185 21.26 1.84 6.28
CA GLY A 185 21.07 0.69 5.40
C GLY A 185 21.60 0.87 3.97
N GLU A 186 21.41 -0.18 3.19
CA GLU A 186 21.75 -0.27 1.78
C GLU A 186 20.56 -0.82 1.00
N TYR A 187 20.11 -0.10 -0.03
CA TYR A 187 19.02 -0.50 -0.91
C TYR A 187 19.52 -0.63 -2.34
N GLN A 188 19.15 -1.71 -3.03
CA GLN A 188 19.39 -1.90 -4.46
C GLN A 188 18.07 -2.23 -5.16
N SER A 189 17.76 -1.53 -6.24
CA SER A 189 16.59 -1.83 -7.07
C SER A 189 16.96 -2.71 -8.27
N LEU A 190 15.97 -3.40 -8.83
CA LEU A 190 16.09 -4.09 -10.12
C LEU A 190 16.51 -3.12 -11.26
N ALA A 191 16.12 -1.84 -11.17
CA ALA A 191 16.49 -0.80 -12.13
C ALA A 191 17.96 -0.33 -12.02
N GLY A 192 18.75 -0.94 -11.12
CA GLY A 192 20.16 -0.61 -10.90
C GLY A 192 20.39 0.68 -10.12
N ILE A 193 19.37 1.20 -9.44
CA ILE A 193 19.54 2.21 -8.38
C ILE A 193 20.16 1.52 -7.17
N HIS A 194 21.18 2.13 -6.57
CA HIS A 194 21.80 1.71 -5.33
C HIS A 194 21.87 2.92 -4.39
N TYR A 195 21.32 2.81 -3.18
CA TYR A 195 21.42 3.81 -2.13
C TYR A 195 22.10 3.23 -0.90
N SER A 196 22.99 3.99 -0.28
CA SER A 196 23.58 3.69 1.02
C SER A 196 23.53 4.93 1.90
N GLY A 197 22.95 4.80 3.09
CA GLY A 197 22.75 5.91 4.02
C GLY A 197 21.59 5.65 4.97
N GLU A 198 21.08 6.73 5.56
CA GLU A 198 19.98 6.67 6.52
C GLU A 198 18.62 6.47 5.83
N PHE A 199 17.72 5.78 6.53
CA PHE A 199 16.35 5.52 6.13
C PHE A 199 15.40 5.97 7.25
N GLU A 200 14.26 6.52 6.87
CA GLU A 200 13.17 6.81 7.78
C GLU A 200 11.86 6.43 7.08
N TYR A 201 11.07 5.54 7.70
CA TYR A 201 9.82 5.00 7.16
C TYR A 201 9.92 4.53 5.70
N GLY A 202 10.94 3.71 5.40
CA GLY A 202 11.13 3.14 4.05
C GLY A 202 11.80 4.08 3.04
N SER A 203 11.95 5.37 3.36
CA SER A 203 12.49 6.39 2.44
C SER A 203 13.94 6.72 2.73
N PHE A 204 14.73 7.04 1.69
CA PHE A 204 16.07 7.62 1.88
C PHE A 204 15.98 8.92 2.67
N HIS A 205 16.73 9.02 3.75
CA HIS A 205 16.73 10.15 4.67
C HIS A 205 18.16 10.48 5.11
N GLY A 206 18.34 11.54 5.91
CA GLY A 206 19.61 11.82 6.57
C GLY A 206 20.77 11.98 5.60
N GLN A 207 21.97 11.51 5.93
CA GLN A 207 23.08 11.49 4.97
C GLN A 207 23.08 10.20 4.15
N GLY A 208 23.41 10.31 2.85
CA GLY A 208 23.56 9.12 2.02
C GLY A 208 24.19 9.36 0.66
N VAL A 209 24.28 8.28 -0.11
CA VAL A 209 24.79 8.23 -1.47
C VAL A 209 23.83 7.44 -2.34
N LEU A 210 23.19 8.12 -3.29
CA LEU A 210 22.34 7.51 -4.32
C LEU A 210 23.11 7.36 -5.62
N SER A 211 23.25 6.15 -6.13
CA SER A 211 23.90 5.80 -7.40
C SER A 211 22.89 5.21 -8.38
N LYS A 212 23.00 5.54 -9.67
CA LYS A 212 22.20 5.00 -10.77
C LYS A 212 22.97 3.94 -11.55
N ALA A 213 22.27 3.14 -12.34
CA ALA A 213 22.86 2.09 -13.18
C ALA A 213 23.95 2.60 -14.14
N ASN A 214 23.80 3.83 -14.66
CA ASN A 214 24.80 4.46 -15.52
C ASN A 214 26.05 4.99 -14.79
N GLY A 215 26.13 4.79 -13.46
CA GLY A 215 27.24 5.23 -12.62
C GLY A 215 27.15 6.69 -12.15
N SER A 216 26.10 7.43 -12.52
CA SER A 216 25.83 8.76 -11.96
C SER A 216 25.44 8.62 -10.49
N ARG A 217 25.87 9.55 -9.64
CA ARG A 217 25.59 9.50 -8.20
C ARG A 217 25.38 10.87 -7.56
N VAL A 218 24.57 10.92 -6.52
CA VAL A 218 24.34 12.08 -5.66
C VAL A 218 24.76 11.72 -4.24
N GLU A 219 25.57 12.57 -3.62
CA GLU A 219 26.06 12.41 -2.25
C GLU A 219 25.71 13.66 -1.44
N GLY A 220 25.06 13.47 -0.28
CA GLY A 220 24.67 14.54 0.62
C GLY A 220 23.44 14.19 1.45
N ALA A 221 22.70 15.22 1.89
CA ALA A 221 21.50 15.01 2.68
C ALA A 221 20.32 14.56 1.80
N PHE A 222 19.47 13.70 2.33
CA PHE A 222 18.23 13.23 1.74
C PHE A 222 17.05 13.48 2.68
N GLU A 223 15.88 13.74 2.12
CA GLU A 223 14.61 13.84 2.84
C GLU A 223 13.51 13.26 1.95
N TYR A 224 12.77 12.27 2.47
CA TYR A 224 11.70 11.55 1.75
C TYR A 224 12.13 11.06 0.35
N GLY A 225 13.28 10.39 0.26
CA GLY A 225 13.79 9.80 -0.97
C GLY A 225 14.58 10.76 -1.87
N ARG A 226 14.69 12.05 -1.52
CA ARG A 226 15.22 13.10 -2.42
C ARG A 226 16.43 13.82 -1.84
N PRO A 227 17.43 14.18 -2.67
CA PRO A 227 18.52 15.03 -2.21
C PRO A 227 18.01 16.39 -1.74
N LYS A 228 18.56 16.88 -0.64
CA LYS A 228 18.19 18.15 0.01
C LYS A 228 19.43 18.96 0.33
N GLY A 229 19.34 20.27 0.10
CA GLY A 229 20.40 21.19 0.51
C GLY A 229 21.66 20.99 -0.32
N VAL A 230 22.83 21.14 0.31
CA VAL A 230 24.11 21.07 -0.41
C VAL A 230 24.44 19.61 -0.71
N VAL A 231 24.64 19.29 -1.99
CA VAL A 231 25.00 17.94 -2.42
C VAL A 231 26.11 17.97 -3.47
N THR A 232 26.79 16.84 -3.61
CA THR A 232 27.75 16.60 -4.69
C THR A 232 27.11 15.67 -5.71
N TYR A 233 26.94 16.15 -6.94
CA TYR A 233 26.40 15.38 -8.05
C TYR A 233 27.49 14.98 -9.04
N THR A 234 27.65 13.68 -9.26
CA THR A 234 28.51 13.12 -10.31
C THR A 234 27.64 12.64 -11.46
N LYS A 235 27.69 13.30 -12.61
CA LYS A 235 27.02 12.87 -13.85
C LYS A 235 28.00 12.07 -14.71
N VAL A 236 27.58 10.90 -15.16
CA VAL A 236 28.31 10.08 -16.14
C VAL A 236 27.62 10.22 -17.49
N ASP A 237 28.38 10.63 -18.50
CA ASP A 237 27.91 10.70 -19.88
C ASP A 237 27.76 9.29 -20.47
N GLU A 238 26.60 8.99 -21.05
CA GLU A 238 26.25 7.61 -21.46
C GLU A 238 26.99 7.15 -22.72
N GLU A 239 27.39 8.07 -23.61
CA GLU A 239 28.11 7.75 -24.84
C GLU A 239 29.62 7.62 -24.60
N THR A 240 30.16 8.50 -23.77
CA THR A 240 31.62 8.63 -23.59
C THR A 240 32.13 8.02 -22.29
N GLY A 241 31.24 7.75 -21.33
CA GLY A 241 31.60 7.34 -19.96
C GLY A 241 32.27 8.46 -19.14
N LYS A 242 32.35 9.69 -19.67
CA LYS A 242 33.03 10.80 -19.01
C LYS A 242 32.27 11.23 -17.77
N LYS A 243 32.98 11.30 -16.64
CA LYS A 243 32.43 11.77 -15.35
C LYS A 243 32.60 13.28 -15.19
N THR A 244 31.55 13.96 -14.76
CA THR A 244 31.58 15.37 -14.35
C THR A 244 31.05 15.48 -12.93
N ILE A 245 31.81 16.13 -12.06
CA ILE A 245 31.46 16.32 -10.64
C ILE A 245 31.09 17.77 -10.45
N ARG A 246 29.92 18.02 -9.85
CA ARG A 246 29.37 19.35 -9.58
C ARG A 246 28.96 19.42 -8.13
N LYS A 247 29.20 20.57 -7.50
CA LYS A 247 28.64 20.91 -6.20
C LYS A 247 27.55 21.94 -6.40
N GLY A 248 26.49 21.82 -5.61
CA GLY A 248 25.33 22.67 -5.78
C GLY A 248 24.32 22.46 -4.67
N THR A 249 23.27 23.27 -4.71
CA THR A 249 22.15 23.13 -3.78
C THR A 249 20.99 22.47 -4.51
N TRP A 250 20.52 21.33 -4.00
CA TRP A 250 19.29 20.70 -4.41
C TRP A 250 18.12 21.34 -3.66
N TYR A 251 17.21 21.98 -4.39
CA TYR A 251 16.06 22.69 -3.84
C TYR A 251 14.79 22.39 -4.65
N ARG A 252 13.80 21.75 -4.00
CA ARG A 252 12.51 21.37 -4.61
C ARG A 252 12.67 20.64 -5.96
N GLY A 253 13.56 19.65 -6.04
CA GLY A 253 13.76 18.87 -7.27
C GLY A 253 14.81 19.40 -8.26
N ASP A 254 15.23 20.66 -8.16
CA ASP A 254 16.26 21.23 -9.04
C ASP A 254 17.64 21.27 -8.38
N PHE A 255 18.66 20.85 -9.12
CA PHE A 255 20.07 21.06 -8.76
C PHE A 255 20.57 22.38 -9.32
N VAL A 256 20.92 23.32 -8.44
CA VAL A 256 21.57 24.59 -8.82
C VAL A 256 23.06 24.47 -8.57
N GLU A 257 23.85 24.52 -9.65
CA GLU A 257 25.30 24.44 -9.56
C GLU A 257 25.87 25.68 -8.85
N GLU A 258 26.93 25.48 -8.07
CA GLU A 258 27.61 26.55 -7.35
C GLU A 258 28.13 27.61 -8.33
N GLY A 259 27.58 28.83 -8.24
CA GLY A 259 27.90 29.96 -9.13
C GLY A 259 26.85 30.30 -10.19
N GLU A 260 25.79 29.49 -10.34
CA GLU A 260 24.65 29.82 -11.19
C GLU A 260 23.64 30.78 -10.49
N PRO A 261 22.82 31.52 -11.26
CA PRO A 261 21.82 32.43 -10.72
C PRO A 261 20.89 31.70 -9.75
N SER A 262 20.52 32.38 -8.69
CA SER A 262 19.62 31.84 -7.67
C SER A 262 18.28 31.39 -8.30
N PRO A 263 17.58 30.41 -7.70
CA PRO A 263 16.25 29.99 -8.15
C PRO A 263 15.25 31.14 -8.36
N LYS A 264 15.44 32.26 -7.66
CA LYS A 264 14.64 33.48 -7.80
C LYS A 264 14.89 34.21 -9.13
N GLU A 265 16.13 34.28 -9.58
CA GLU A 265 16.53 34.93 -10.84
C GLU A 265 16.13 34.10 -12.06
N VAL A 266 16.25 32.77 -11.96
CA VAL A 266 15.74 31.83 -12.99
C VAL A 266 14.23 32.00 -13.16
N ARG A 267 13.47 32.10 -12.05
CA ARG A 267 12.01 32.33 -12.10
C ARG A 267 11.65 33.62 -12.83
N GLN A 268 12.38 34.72 -12.62
CA GLN A 268 12.10 35.99 -13.30
C GLN A 268 12.26 35.89 -14.82
N GLN A 269 13.27 35.16 -15.29
CA GLN A 269 13.49 34.94 -16.73
C GLN A 269 12.42 34.02 -17.34
N VAL A 270 11.97 33.00 -16.59
CA VAL A 270 10.88 32.11 -17.00
C VAL A 270 9.57 32.86 -17.18
N VAL A 271 9.22 33.75 -16.24
CA VAL A 271 8.00 34.57 -16.33
C VAL A 271 7.95 35.38 -17.63
N GLN A 272 9.05 36.04 -18.01
CA GLN A 272 9.09 36.82 -19.26
C GLN A 272 8.81 35.94 -20.48
N LYS A 273 9.44 34.77 -20.56
CA LYS A 273 9.25 33.84 -21.69
C LYS A 273 7.84 33.26 -21.77
N ILE A 274 7.19 33.03 -20.62
CA ILE A 274 5.78 32.63 -20.57
C ILE A 274 4.91 33.73 -21.16
N LEU A 275 5.06 34.97 -20.69
CA LEU A 275 4.27 36.11 -21.15
C LEU A 275 4.40 36.36 -22.66
N ASP A 276 5.59 36.16 -23.23
CA ASP A 276 5.86 36.41 -24.64
C ASP A 276 5.23 35.35 -25.57
N ASN A 277 5.07 34.10 -25.12
CA ASN A 277 4.77 32.97 -26.01
C ASN A 277 3.46 32.23 -25.70
N ASP A 278 2.95 32.30 -24.48
CA ASP A 278 1.87 31.41 -24.05
C ASP A 278 0.55 31.69 -24.77
N SER A 279 0.25 32.96 -25.06
CA SER A 279 -0.97 33.33 -25.82
C SER A 279 -1.03 32.69 -27.21
N ASP A 280 0.10 32.67 -27.93
CA ASP A 280 0.17 32.01 -29.24
C ASP A 280 0.16 30.48 -29.12
N ARG A 281 0.76 29.93 -28.06
CA ARG A 281 0.70 28.49 -27.79
C ARG A 281 -0.73 28.04 -27.52
N LEU A 282 -1.45 28.74 -26.64
CA LEU A 282 -2.85 28.48 -26.33
C LEU A 282 -3.71 28.53 -27.59
N ARG A 283 -3.56 29.59 -28.40
CA ARG A 283 -4.30 29.73 -29.65
C ARG A 283 -4.07 28.55 -30.59
N ARG A 284 -2.81 28.16 -30.83
CA ARG A 284 -2.49 27.00 -31.68
C ARG A 284 -3.07 25.70 -31.14
N ALA A 285 -3.01 25.49 -29.82
CA ALA A 285 -3.55 24.28 -29.20
C ALA A 285 -5.08 24.20 -29.36
N ILE A 286 -5.78 25.33 -29.17
CA ILE A 286 -7.24 25.46 -29.36
C ILE A 286 -7.64 25.25 -30.82
N ASP A 287 -6.93 25.89 -31.75
CA ASP A 287 -7.22 25.81 -33.19
C ASP A 287 -6.98 24.40 -33.76
N ALA A 288 -6.12 23.61 -33.12
CA ALA A 288 -5.81 22.25 -33.53
C ALA A 288 -6.89 21.22 -33.16
N ILE A 289 -7.84 21.56 -32.28
CA ILE A 289 -8.89 20.63 -31.86
C ILE A 289 -9.85 20.40 -33.04
N PRO A 290 -9.98 19.15 -33.54
CA PRO A 290 -10.82 18.84 -34.69
C PRO A 290 -12.31 18.82 -34.31
N ALA A 291 -13.17 19.08 -35.31
CA ALA A 291 -14.62 18.93 -35.19
C ALA A 291 -15.04 17.47 -35.00
N GLN A 292 -16.19 17.26 -34.37
CA GLN A 292 -16.81 15.97 -34.16
C GLN A 292 -17.02 15.20 -35.48
N ARG A 293 -17.17 13.88 -35.37
CA ARG A 293 -17.50 12.99 -36.49
C ARG A 293 -18.98 12.60 -36.43
N PRO A 294 -19.82 13.10 -37.35
CA PRO A 294 -21.26 12.88 -37.23
C PRO A 294 -21.63 11.40 -37.27
N GLY A 295 -22.44 10.96 -36.30
CA GLY A 295 -22.85 9.57 -36.17
C GLY A 295 -21.78 8.66 -35.54
N HIS A 296 -20.75 9.25 -34.94
CA HIS A 296 -19.76 8.56 -34.12
C HIS A 296 -19.53 9.33 -32.83
N GLN A 297 -19.97 8.78 -31.69
CA GLN A 297 -19.65 9.28 -30.35
C GLN A 297 -18.13 9.48 -30.17
N ASP A 298 -17.68 10.73 -30.16
CA ASP A 298 -16.31 11.11 -29.89
C ASP A 298 -16.12 11.38 -28.38
N VAL A 299 -14.94 11.03 -27.86
CA VAL A 299 -14.52 11.44 -26.52
C VAL A 299 -13.53 12.58 -26.66
N TYR A 300 -13.95 13.75 -26.19
CA TYR A 300 -13.11 14.93 -26.07
C TYR A 300 -12.46 15.00 -24.69
N TYR A 301 -11.35 15.72 -24.56
CA TYR A 301 -10.71 15.89 -23.25
C TYR A 301 -10.24 17.31 -22.94
N LEU A 302 -10.31 17.65 -21.66
CA LEU A 302 -9.62 18.76 -21.03
C LEU A 302 -8.80 18.22 -19.86
N ILE A 303 -7.48 18.38 -19.92
CA ILE A 303 -6.59 17.97 -18.82
C ILE A 303 -5.91 19.21 -18.25
N VAL A 304 -5.99 19.42 -16.93
CA VAL A 304 -5.44 20.60 -16.24
C VAL A 304 -4.50 20.17 -15.11
N GLY A 305 -3.22 20.52 -15.21
CA GLY A 305 -2.26 20.45 -14.12
C GLY A 305 -2.05 21.83 -13.51
N GLY A 306 -2.44 22.02 -12.25
CA GLY A 306 -2.60 23.36 -11.66
C GLY A 306 -1.35 23.93 -10.98
N ASP A 307 -0.45 23.10 -10.45
CA ASP A 307 0.68 23.58 -9.63
C ASP A 307 2.05 23.20 -10.22
N ALA A 308 2.89 24.21 -10.43
CA ALA A 308 4.26 24.07 -10.90
C ALA A 308 5.29 23.84 -9.77
N SER A 309 4.87 23.84 -8.50
CA SER A 309 5.78 23.53 -7.39
C SER A 309 6.17 22.07 -7.36
N ASP A 310 5.26 21.18 -7.76
CA ASP A 310 5.43 19.74 -7.61
C ASP A 310 5.38 19.03 -8.97
N ASP A 311 6.31 18.12 -9.22
CA ASP A 311 6.40 17.40 -10.49
C ASP A 311 5.37 16.26 -10.62
N VAL A 312 4.62 15.98 -9.55
CA VAL A 312 3.57 14.94 -9.54
C VAL A 312 2.43 15.28 -10.49
N PHE A 313 1.98 16.54 -10.55
CA PHE A 313 0.87 16.93 -11.41
C PHE A 313 1.20 16.83 -12.91
N PRO A 314 2.39 17.23 -13.39
CA PRO A 314 2.86 16.89 -14.73
C PRO A 314 2.84 15.39 -15.06
N ARG A 315 3.08 14.50 -14.08
CA ARG A 315 3.03 13.04 -14.30
C ARG A 315 1.59 12.53 -14.34
N ASP A 316 0.72 13.03 -13.45
CA ASP A 316 -0.70 12.71 -13.43
C ASP A 316 -1.36 12.98 -14.80
N ILE A 317 -1.09 14.16 -15.38
CA ILE A 317 -1.66 14.52 -16.68
C ILE A 317 -1.18 13.61 -17.82
N ASP A 318 0.06 13.11 -17.75
CA ASP A 318 0.65 12.24 -18.77
C ASP A 318 0.05 10.83 -18.68
N VAL A 319 -0.21 10.35 -17.45
CA VAL A 319 -0.94 9.10 -17.20
C VAL A 319 -2.36 9.21 -17.73
N ALA A 320 -3.10 10.25 -17.34
CA ALA A 320 -4.48 10.47 -17.77
C ALA A 320 -4.57 10.52 -19.31
N LYS A 321 -3.73 11.32 -19.97
CA LYS A 321 -3.73 11.44 -21.44
C LYS A 321 -3.46 10.09 -22.12
N ARG A 322 -2.48 9.34 -21.63
CA ARG A 322 -2.11 8.03 -22.19
C ARG A 322 -3.23 7.01 -22.06
N VAL A 323 -3.88 6.92 -20.89
CA VAL A 323 -4.97 5.95 -20.68
C VAL A 323 -6.21 6.32 -21.49
N LEU A 324 -6.57 7.61 -21.56
CA LEU A 324 -7.67 8.06 -22.43
C LEU A 324 -7.39 7.75 -23.90
N GLN A 325 -6.15 7.90 -24.36
CA GLN A 325 -5.76 7.54 -25.72
C GLN A 325 -5.91 6.05 -25.98
N GLN A 326 -5.46 5.20 -25.05
CA GLN A 326 -5.50 3.76 -25.20
C GLN A 326 -6.93 3.20 -25.15
N LYS A 327 -7.77 3.72 -24.26
CA LYS A 327 -9.13 3.20 -24.05
C LYS A 327 -10.15 3.77 -25.02
N TYR A 328 -10.08 5.07 -25.30
CA TYR A 328 -11.13 5.79 -26.04
C TYR A 328 -10.66 6.40 -27.35
N GLY A 329 -9.37 6.24 -27.70
CA GLY A 329 -8.85 6.71 -28.98
C GLY A 329 -8.94 8.23 -29.16
N VAL A 330 -8.81 9.00 -28.07
CA VAL A 330 -9.10 10.46 -28.07
C VAL A 330 -8.28 11.29 -29.06
N GLY A 331 -7.12 10.81 -29.51
CA GLY A 331 -6.27 11.49 -30.50
C GLY A 331 -5.95 12.92 -30.08
N ASP A 332 -6.12 13.87 -31.01
CA ASP A 332 -5.96 15.31 -30.77
C ASP A 332 -7.30 16.02 -30.42
N ARG A 333 -8.35 15.27 -30.03
CA ARG A 333 -9.68 15.79 -29.64
C ARG A 333 -9.69 16.41 -28.25
N GLY A 334 -8.74 17.29 -27.96
CA GLY A 334 -8.70 17.92 -26.66
C GLY A 334 -7.46 18.74 -26.42
N ILE A 335 -7.35 19.25 -25.22
CA ILE A 335 -6.28 20.17 -24.83
C ILE A 335 -5.78 19.86 -23.43
N ILE A 336 -4.48 20.02 -23.25
CA ILE A 336 -3.80 19.94 -21.96
C ILE A 336 -3.35 21.35 -21.60
N LEU A 337 -3.67 21.79 -20.38
CA LEU A 337 -3.21 23.03 -19.79
C LEU A 337 -2.36 22.70 -18.57
N LEU A 338 -1.15 23.24 -18.46
CA LEU A 338 -0.20 22.84 -17.42
C LEU A 338 0.54 24.05 -16.86
N ASN A 339 0.52 24.16 -15.54
CA ASN A 339 1.51 24.93 -14.80
C ASN A 339 2.66 24.00 -14.41
N SER A 340 3.81 24.20 -15.02
CA SER A 340 5.03 23.42 -14.75
C SER A 340 6.26 24.29 -14.96
N ARG A 341 7.39 23.84 -14.41
CA ARG A 341 8.71 24.41 -14.72
C ARG A 341 9.10 24.18 -16.18
N HIS A 342 8.57 23.13 -16.82
CA HIS A 342 8.66 22.87 -18.26
C HIS A 342 7.55 23.60 -19.03
N TYR A 343 7.46 24.91 -18.84
CA TYR A 343 6.38 25.75 -19.36
C TYR A 343 6.31 25.73 -20.89
N GLU A 344 7.31 25.24 -21.62
CA GLU A 344 7.29 25.17 -23.08
C GLU A 344 6.34 24.12 -23.65
N ARG A 345 6.00 23.09 -22.87
CA ARG A 345 5.32 21.87 -23.34
C ARG A 345 3.84 22.09 -23.67
N TYR A 346 3.10 22.76 -22.78
CA TYR A 346 1.67 23.00 -22.91
C TYR A 346 1.34 24.46 -22.60
N PRO A 347 0.17 24.97 -23.04
CA PRO A 347 -0.31 26.27 -22.60
C PRO A 347 -0.51 26.33 -21.09
N LEU A 348 -0.36 27.52 -20.51
CA LEU A 348 -0.48 27.73 -19.08
C LEU A 348 -1.89 27.42 -18.57
N ALA A 349 -2.00 26.79 -17.40
CA ALA A 349 -3.27 26.59 -16.72
C ALA A 349 -3.67 27.87 -15.96
N THR A 350 -4.66 28.57 -16.50
CA THR A 350 -5.26 29.77 -15.91
C THR A 350 -6.78 29.66 -16.04
N THR A 351 -7.52 30.38 -15.21
CA THR A 351 -8.99 30.47 -15.36
C THR A 351 -9.41 30.89 -16.78
N THR A 352 -8.62 31.78 -17.42
CA THR A 352 -8.89 32.25 -18.78
C THR A 352 -8.61 31.19 -19.85
N SER A 353 -7.51 30.44 -19.74
CA SER A 353 -7.18 29.39 -20.71
C SER A 353 -8.15 28.21 -20.59
N ILE A 354 -8.57 27.86 -19.38
CA ILE A 354 -9.62 26.85 -19.12
C ILE A 354 -10.95 27.27 -19.76
N ALA A 355 -11.40 28.50 -19.53
CA ALA A 355 -12.63 29.01 -20.13
C ALA A 355 -12.60 29.01 -21.67
N LYS A 356 -11.46 29.40 -22.27
CA LYS A 356 -11.28 29.39 -23.73
C LYS A 356 -11.25 27.96 -24.29
N ALA A 357 -10.61 27.04 -23.59
CA ALA A 357 -10.57 25.63 -23.95
C ALA A 357 -11.98 25.02 -23.94
N LEU A 358 -12.74 25.19 -22.85
CA LEU A 358 -14.10 24.67 -22.73
C LEU A 358 -15.02 25.23 -23.82
N ARG A 359 -14.96 26.55 -24.07
CA ARG A 359 -15.74 27.15 -25.17
C ARG A 359 -15.42 26.49 -26.51
N ARG A 360 -14.12 26.31 -26.83
CA ARG A 360 -13.73 25.68 -28.08
C ARG A 360 -14.25 24.25 -28.17
N LEU A 361 -14.16 23.49 -27.08
CA LEU A 361 -14.67 22.12 -27.01
C LEU A 361 -16.18 22.10 -27.29
N GLY A 362 -16.96 22.98 -26.64
CA GLY A 362 -18.39 23.14 -26.91
C GLY A 362 -18.72 23.51 -28.37
N GLU A 363 -17.88 24.32 -29.03
CA GLU A 363 -18.07 24.67 -30.45
C GLU A 363 -17.84 23.50 -31.42
N VAL A 364 -17.01 22.52 -31.04
CA VAL A 364 -16.59 21.43 -31.93
C VAL A 364 -17.27 20.09 -31.63
N MET A 365 -17.81 19.95 -30.43
CA MET A 365 -18.55 18.77 -29.97
C MET A 365 -20.00 18.80 -30.44
N ASP A 366 -20.59 17.62 -30.57
CA ASP A 366 -22.03 17.44 -30.60
C ASP A 366 -22.55 17.17 -29.17
N PRO A 367 -23.37 18.06 -28.57
CA PRO A 367 -23.81 17.89 -27.18
C PRO A 367 -24.69 16.65 -26.95
N ASP A 368 -25.36 16.16 -28.00
CA ASP A 368 -26.23 14.99 -27.93
C ASP A 368 -25.44 13.68 -28.14
N GLU A 369 -24.31 13.73 -28.85
CA GLU A 369 -23.55 12.56 -29.29
C GLU A 369 -22.16 12.40 -28.64
N ASP A 370 -21.46 13.48 -28.27
CA ASP A 370 -20.09 13.43 -27.72
C ASP A 370 -19.98 13.54 -26.19
N LEU A 371 -18.87 13.02 -25.65
CA LEU A 371 -18.55 13.04 -24.22
C LEU A 371 -17.32 13.90 -23.95
N LEU A 372 -17.40 14.80 -22.96
CA LEU A 372 -16.22 15.49 -22.42
C LEU A 372 -15.61 14.71 -21.26
N PHE A 373 -14.32 14.41 -21.34
CA PHE A 373 -13.52 13.91 -20.22
C PHE A 373 -12.65 15.02 -19.63
N VAL A 374 -12.90 15.39 -18.37
CA VAL A 374 -12.10 16.38 -17.64
C VAL A 374 -11.21 15.66 -16.64
N HIS A 375 -9.90 15.92 -16.67
CA HIS A 375 -8.99 15.52 -15.59
C HIS A 375 -8.30 16.75 -15.03
N MET A 376 -8.37 16.96 -13.72
CA MET A 376 -7.77 18.09 -13.05
C MET A 376 -6.96 17.62 -11.85
N ALA A 377 -5.69 18.02 -11.79
CA ALA A 377 -4.79 17.64 -10.70
C ALA A 377 -4.01 18.87 -10.20
N SER A 378 -4.14 19.17 -8.91
CA SER A 378 -3.43 20.26 -8.22
C SER A 378 -3.58 20.13 -6.70
N HIS A 379 -3.00 21.06 -5.95
CA HIS A 379 -3.40 21.29 -4.56
C HIS A 379 -4.83 21.86 -4.50
N GLY A 380 -5.48 21.67 -3.36
CA GLY A 380 -6.79 22.27 -3.06
C GLY A 380 -6.82 22.94 -1.69
N GLY A 381 -7.50 24.07 -1.59
CA GLY A 381 -7.69 24.78 -0.33
C GLY A 381 -8.97 24.38 0.39
N LYS A 382 -9.06 24.70 1.69
CA LYS A 382 -10.23 24.40 2.54
C LYS A 382 -11.52 25.06 2.05
N GLY A 383 -11.43 26.07 1.19
CA GLY A 383 -12.58 26.73 0.56
C GLY A 383 -13.04 26.05 -0.74
N GLY A 384 -12.47 24.89 -1.09
CA GLY A 384 -12.73 24.20 -2.34
C GLY A 384 -12.02 24.82 -3.55
N ASP A 385 -11.10 25.75 -3.34
CA ASP A 385 -10.29 26.35 -4.41
C ASP A 385 -9.32 25.33 -5.02
N PHE A 386 -9.25 25.29 -6.35
CA PHE A 386 -8.27 24.51 -7.09
C PHE A 386 -7.05 25.37 -7.43
N ALA A 387 -5.90 25.01 -6.87
CA ALA A 387 -4.72 25.85 -6.93
C ALA A 387 -4.21 26.01 -8.38
N LEU A 388 -4.00 27.24 -8.82
CA LEU A 388 -3.36 27.55 -10.10
C LEU A 388 -2.05 28.30 -9.83
N LYS A 389 -0.94 27.58 -9.69
CA LYS A 389 0.37 28.17 -9.37
C LYS A 389 1.36 27.97 -10.50
N ALA A 390 1.74 29.06 -11.15
CA ALA A 390 2.80 29.08 -12.16
C ALA A 390 4.11 29.67 -11.61
N PRO A 391 5.29 29.28 -12.13
CA PRO A 391 6.57 29.75 -11.61
C PRO A 391 6.67 31.27 -11.66
N GLY A 392 6.75 31.90 -10.49
CA GLY A 392 6.95 33.36 -10.39
C GLY A 392 5.72 34.22 -10.73
N MET A 393 4.53 33.63 -10.88
CA MET A 393 3.28 34.35 -11.16
C MET A 393 2.29 34.21 -10.02
N LEU A 394 1.53 35.28 -9.76
CA LEU A 394 0.35 35.24 -8.90
C LEU A 394 -0.87 35.09 -9.82
N LEU A 395 -1.48 33.91 -9.81
CA LEU A 395 -2.71 33.63 -10.54
C LEU A 395 -3.85 33.44 -9.53
N PRO A 396 -5.09 33.81 -9.89
CA PRO A 396 -6.24 33.43 -9.09
C PRO A 396 -6.47 31.92 -9.21
N ASP A 397 -6.77 31.28 -8.07
CA ASP A 397 -7.21 29.89 -8.02
C ASP A 397 -8.61 29.75 -8.65
N LEU A 398 -8.94 28.55 -9.11
CA LEU A 398 -10.22 28.28 -9.75
C LEU A 398 -11.25 27.81 -8.72
N MET A 399 -12.39 28.50 -8.65
CA MET A 399 -13.50 28.12 -7.77
C MET A 399 -14.50 27.18 -8.49
N PRO A 400 -15.20 26.29 -7.75
CA PRO A 400 -16.23 25.41 -8.33
C PRO A 400 -17.31 26.16 -9.12
N ALA A 401 -17.79 27.28 -8.57
CA ALA A 401 -18.83 28.10 -9.20
C ALA A 401 -18.36 28.75 -10.52
N ASP A 402 -17.10 29.15 -10.59
CA ASP A 402 -16.53 29.71 -11.82
C ASP A 402 -16.41 28.64 -12.89
N PHE A 403 -15.97 27.42 -12.52
CA PHE A 403 -15.91 26.30 -13.45
C PHE A 403 -17.30 25.89 -13.94
N ARG A 404 -18.31 25.88 -13.06
CA ARG A 404 -19.71 25.66 -13.44
C ARG A 404 -20.16 26.64 -14.52
N ALA A 405 -19.91 27.93 -14.30
CA ALA A 405 -20.27 28.97 -15.26
C ALA A 405 -19.54 28.81 -16.61
N MET A 406 -18.30 28.30 -16.60
CA MET A 406 -17.56 27.99 -17.84
C MET A 406 -18.17 26.82 -18.61
N LEU A 407 -18.59 25.76 -17.92
CA LEU A 407 -19.29 24.61 -18.53
C LEU A 407 -20.64 25.05 -19.11
N ASP A 408 -21.41 25.84 -18.37
CA ASP A 408 -22.71 26.38 -18.83
C ASP A 408 -22.55 27.25 -20.08
N ALA A 409 -21.50 28.08 -20.13
CA ALA A 409 -21.21 28.91 -21.30
C ALA A 409 -20.72 28.12 -22.52
N ALA A 410 -20.22 26.90 -22.31
CA ALA A 410 -19.76 26.00 -23.37
C ALA A 410 -20.86 25.05 -23.88
N ASP A 411 -22.02 24.99 -23.21
CA ASP A 411 -23.15 24.11 -23.55
C ASP A 411 -22.73 22.62 -23.65
N ILE A 412 -21.97 22.15 -22.66
CA ILE A 412 -21.47 20.76 -22.60
C ILE A 412 -22.27 19.98 -21.54
N PRO A 413 -23.29 19.21 -21.92
CA PRO A 413 -24.17 18.54 -20.96
C PRO A 413 -23.57 17.24 -20.42
N ARG A 414 -22.74 16.52 -21.19
CA ARG A 414 -22.22 15.20 -20.83
C ARG A 414 -20.73 15.24 -20.53
N MET A 415 -20.40 14.94 -19.28
CA MET A 415 -19.05 15.03 -18.77
C MET A 415 -18.72 13.90 -17.80
N VAL A 416 -17.51 13.37 -17.89
CA VAL A 416 -16.85 12.65 -16.79
C VAL A 416 -15.71 13.52 -16.27
N MET A 417 -15.69 13.81 -14.98
CA MET A 417 -14.67 14.62 -14.34
C MET A 417 -13.92 13.82 -13.28
N VAL A 418 -12.59 13.77 -13.39
CA VAL A 418 -11.69 13.26 -12.37
C VAL A 418 -10.96 14.45 -11.75
N LEU A 419 -11.23 14.73 -10.48
CA LEU A 419 -10.67 15.85 -9.74
C LEU A 419 -9.76 15.35 -8.60
N SER A 420 -8.45 15.42 -8.84
CA SER A 420 -7.41 15.10 -7.86
C SER A 420 -6.94 16.39 -7.16
N ALA A 421 -7.57 16.72 -6.03
CA ALA A 421 -7.20 17.85 -5.18
C ALA A 421 -7.75 17.67 -3.75
N CYS A 422 -7.06 18.23 -2.76
CA CYS A 422 -7.57 18.28 -1.39
C CYS A 422 -8.93 19.00 -1.33
N TYR A 423 -9.83 18.56 -0.44
CA TYR A 423 -11.17 19.14 -0.25
C TYR A 423 -12.06 19.12 -1.51
N SER A 424 -11.71 18.31 -2.51
CA SER A 424 -12.38 18.26 -3.83
C SER A 424 -13.86 17.87 -3.78
N GLY A 425 -14.32 17.19 -2.73
CA GLY A 425 -15.73 16.88 -2.53
C GLY A 425 -16.65 18.10 -2.54
N GLN A 426 -16.14 19.30 -2.23
CA GLN A 426 -16.90 20.56 -2.35
C GLN A 426 -17.33 20.89 -3.79
N TRP A 427 -16.67 20.31 -4.79
CA TRP A 427 -16.99 20.55 -6.20
C TRP A 427 -18.25 19.82 -6.66
N ILE A 428 -18.60 18.70 -6.00
CA ILE A 428 -19.73 17.87 -6.41
C ILE A 428 -21.03 18.67 -6.33
N ASP A 429 -21.31 19.32 -5.21
CA ASP A 429 -22.54 20.11 -5.01
C ASP A 429 -22.71 21.22 -6.05
N SER A 430 -21.61 21.78 -6.55
CA SER A 430 -21.64 22.88 -7.53
C SER A 430 -21.79 22.41 -8.98
N LEU A 431 -21.45 21.15 -9.26
CA LEU A 431 -21.28 20.66 -10.62
C LEU A 431 -22.19 19.50 -10.98
N ALA A 432 -22.70 18.76 -10.00
CA ALA A 432 -23.54 17.58 -10.21
C ALA A 432 -24.76 17.90 -11.09
N THR A 433 -24.95 17.08 -12.13
CA THR A 433 -26.17 17.06 -12.95
C THR A 433 -26.59 15.62 -13.20
N ASP A 434 -27.80 15.43 -13.72
CA ASP A 434 -28.29 14.08 -14.09
C ASP A 434 -27.51 13.47 -15.26
N SER A 435 -26.65 14.25 -15.94
CA SER A 435 -25.96 13.87 -17.17
C SER A 435 -24.43 13.85 -17.04
N ASN A 436 -23.90 13.88 -15.81
CA ASN A 436 -22.47 13.87 -15.59
C ASN A 436 -22.02 12.90 -14.48
N VAL A 437 -20.72 12.65 -14.46
CA VAL A 437 -20.04 11.85 -13.46
C VAL A 437 -18.89 12.68 -12.91
N ILE A 438 -18.76 12.72 -11.59
CA ILE A 438 -17.69 13.46 -10.91
C ILE A 438 -17.04 12.52 -9.90
N LEU A 439 -15.72 12.36 -10.01
CA LEU A 439 -14.89 11.59 -9.10
C LEU A 439 -13.94 12.58 -8.40
N ALA A 440 -14.11 12.75 -7.09
CA ALA A 440 -13.33 13.66 -6.27
C ALA A 440 -12.42 12.87 -5.31
N SER A 441 -11.15 13.25 -5.24
CA SER A 441 -10.13 12.52 -4.47
C SER A 441 -10.26 12.60 -2.95
N ALA A 442 -11.08 13.51 -2.42
CA ALA A 442 -11.28 13.64 -0.99
C ALA A 442 -12.65 14.20 -0.63
N ARG A 443 -13.12 13.91 0.57
CA ARG A 443 -14.28 14.55 1.19
C ARG A 443 -14.04 16.06 1.36
N TRP A 444 -15.14 16.80 1.43
CA TRP A 444 -15.16 18.26 1.46
C TRP A 444 -14.33 18.90 2.59
N ASP A 445 -14.08 18.20 3.70
CA ASP A 445 -13.29 18.62 4.87
C ASP A 445 -11.98 17.84 5.05
N ARG A 446 -11.60 16.98 4.10
CA ARG A 446 -10.40 16.12 4.15
C ARG A 446 -9.37 16.50 3.08
N THR A 447 -8.11 16.16 3.32
CA THR A 447 -7.04 16.22 2.32
C THR A 447 -6.92 14.90 1.57
N SER A 448 -6.43 14.93 0.33
CA SER A 448 -6.01 13.73 -0.42
C SER A 448 -4.49 13.57 -0.39
N PHE A 449 -4.00 12.34 -0.57
CA PHE A 449 -2.58 11.99 -0.42
C PHE A 449 -1.89 11.67 -1.76
N GLY A 450 -0.58 11.40 -1.69
CA GLY A 450 0.25 11.14 -2.88
C GLY A 450 0.60 12.39 -3.70
N CYS A 451 0.36 13.60 -3.18
CA CYS A 451 0.65 14.86 -3.88
C CYS A 451 2.09 15.37 -3.66
N GLY A 452 2.95 14.57 -3.03
CA GLY A 452 4.34 14.91 -2.79
C GLY A 452 5.20 14.63 -4.03
N ASP A 453 6.28 15.39 -4.19
CA ASP A 453 7.17 15.20 -5.32
C ASP A 453 7.75 13.75 -5.44
N SER A 454 7.93 13.05 -4.32
CA SER A 454 8.42 11.66 -4.24
C SER A 454 7.45 10.61 -4.78
N SER A 455 6.17 10.95 -4.95
CA SER A 455 5.15 10.05 -5.51
C SER A 455 5.24 10.03 -7.05
N GLU A 456 5.19 8.84 -7.66
CA GLU A 456 5.16 8.74 -9.14
C GLU A 456 3.93 9.44 -9.73
N MET A 457 2.81 9.42 -9.03
CA MET A 457 1.56 10.14 -9.31
C MET A 457 0.74 10.25 -8.01
N THR A 458 -0.32 11.06 -8.01
CA THR A 458 -1.26 11.06 -6.87
C THR A 458 -1.91 9.69 -6.71
N TRP A 459 -2.18 9.29 -5.47
CA TRP A 459 -2.83 8.00 -5.20
C TRP A 459 -4.18 7.91 -5.90
N PHE A 460 -4.92 9.02 -5.95
CA PHE A 460 -6.19 9.06 -6.67
C PHE A 460 -6.03 8.82 -8.17
N THR A 461 -5.06 9.46 -8.84
CA THR A 461 -4.79 9.22 -10.25
C THR A 461 -4.35 7.77 -10.51
N ARG A 462 -3.52 7.19 -9.63
CA ARG A 462 -3.14 5.77 -9.70
C ARG A 462 -4.37 4.87 -9.59
N ALA A 463 -5.22 5.09 -8.59
CA ALA A 463 -6.44 4.31 -8.37
C ALA A 463 -7.39 4.40 -9.57
N VAL A 464 -7.59 5.60 -10.14
CA VAL A 464 -8.51 5.80 -11.26
C VAL A 464 -7.98 5.16 -12.55
N TYR A 465 -6.72 5.41 -12.92
CA TYR A 465 -6.23 5.11 -14.27
C TYR A 465 -5.45 3.81 -14.39
N LEU A 466 -4.79 3.36 -13.32
CA LEU A 466 -3.92 2.17 -13.35
C LEU A 466 -4.60 1.00 -12.65
N ASP A 467 -4.77 1.09 -11.33
CA ASP A 467 -5.11 -0.07 -10.51
C ASP A 467 -6.62 -0.37 -10.54
N GLY A 468 -7.47 0.65 -10.49
CA GLY A 468 -8.91 0.53 -10.74
C GLY A 468 -9.28 0.43 -12.21
N ALA A 469 -8.30 0.60 -13.11
CA ALA A 469 -8.42 0.39 -14.55
C ALA A 469 -9.65 1.08 -15.21
N LEU A 470 -9.83 2.39 -15.03
CA LEU A 470 -10.88 3.27 -15.60
C LEU A 470 -12.00 2.56 -16.41
N ALA A 471 -13.16 2.36 -15.80
CA ALA A 471 -14.28 1.64 -16.41
C ALA A 471 -15.56 2.50 -16.43
N LEU A 472 -15.86 3.11 -17.60
CA LEU A 472 -17.07 3.95 -17.76
C LEU A 472 -18.36 3.15 -18.01
N ASN A 473 -18.25 1.85 -18.23
CA ASN A 473 -19.38 0.94 -18.42
C ASN A 473 -20.01 0.46 -17.11
N ASP A 474 -19.31 0.56 -15.98
CA ASP A 474 -19.82 0.25 -14.64
C ASP A 474 -19.19 1.18 -13.60
N ILE A 475 -19.72 2.40 -13.55
CA ILE A 475 -19.14 3.48 -12.73
C ILE A 475 -19.36 3.22 -11.24
N SER A 476 -20.44 2.54 -10.87
CA SER A 476 -20.72 2.17 -9.48
C SER A 476 -19.66 1.21 -8.95
N ALA A 477 -19.42 0.08 -9.63
CA ALA A 477 -18.38 -0.87 -9.23
C ALA A 477 -16.97 -0.25 -9.30
N PHE A 478 -16.74 0.62 -10.30
CA PHE A 478 -15.47 1.34 -10.43
C PHE A 478 -15.22 2.29 -9.25
N SER A 479 -16.24 3.01 -8.79
CA SER A 479 -16.14 3.93 -7.65
C SER A 479 -15.86 3.17 -6.35
N GLU A 480 -16.53 2.04 -6.12
CA GLU A 480 -16.26 1.16 -4.97
C GLU A 480 -14.82 0.64 -4.97
N THR A 481 -14.31 0.24 -6.15
CA THR A 481 -12.92 -0.20 -6.32
C THR A 481 -11.94 0.92 -5.95
N ILE A 482 -12.17 2.14 -6.42
CA ILE A 482 -11.31 3.29 -6.09
C ILE A 482 -11.28 3.55 -4.58
N SER A 483 -12.47 3.58 -3.93
CA SER A 483 -12.55 3.76 -2.48
C SER A 483 -11.79 2.68 -1.73
N SER A 484 -11.97 1.41 -2.11
CA SER A 484 -11.30 0.28 -1.45
C SER A 484 -9.78 0.34 -1.60
N LEU A 485 -9.25 0.71 -2.77
CA LEU A 485 -7.81 0.84 -3.00
C LEU A 485 -7.22 1.94 -2.13
N ILE A 486 -7.86 3.12 -2.12
CA ILE A 486 -7.36 4.27 -1.37
C ILE A 486 -7.45 4.04 0.13
N GLU A 487 -8.56 3.49 0.62
CA GLU A 487 -8.69 3.13 2.02
C GLU A 487 -7.63 2.11 2.42
N GLY A 488 -7.39 1.08 1.59
CA GLY A 488 -6.35 0.08 1.83
C GLY A 488 -4.95 0.69 1.96
N TRP A 489 -4.56 1.57 1.04
CA TRP A 489 -3.28 2.27 1.11
C TRP A 489 -3.19 3.20 2.32
N GLU A 490 -4.27 3.89 2.66
CA GLU A 490 -4.29 4.79 3.82
C GLU A 490 -4.21 4.02 5.15
N VAL A 491 -4.86 2.87 5.26
CA VAL A 491 -4.75 1.96 6.41
C VAL A 491 -3.31 1.45 6.55
N GLN A 492 -2.71 1.02 5.44
CA GLN A 492 -1.33 0.50 5.42
C GLN A 492 -0.31 1.56 5.88
N GLU A 493 -0.57 2.82 5.56
CA GLU A 493 0.28 3.97 5.93
C GLU A 493 -0.05 4.50 7.35
N GLY A 494 -0.96 3.84 8.07
CA GLY A 494 -1.26 4.13 9.47
C GLY A 494 -2.23 5.31 9.68
N PHE A 495 -2.98 5.73 8.66
CA PHE A 495 -3.96 6.80 8.82
C PHE A 495 -5.19 6.34 9.63
N GLU A 496 -5.47 7.07 10.70
CA GLU A 496 -6.71 6.93 11.47
C GLU A 496 -7.91 7.33 10.60
N ASN A 497 -9.10 6.85 10.95
CA ASN A 497 -10.33 7.08 10.18
C ASN A 497 -10.59 8.58 9.93
N GLU A 498 -10.26 9.43 10.90
CA GLU A 498 -10.40 10.88 10.81
C GLU A 498 -9.36 11.56 9.91
N GLN A 499 -8.35 10.84 9.43
CA GLN A 499 -7.31 11.39 8.55
C GLN A 499 -7.51 10.95 7.09
N ARG A 500 -8.25 9.87 6.86
CA ARG A 500 -8.50 9.28 5.55
C ARG A 500 -9.17 10.26 4.59
N SER A 501 -8.81 10.17 3.32
CA SER A 501 -9.27 11.12 2.31
C SER A 501 -10.76 10.98 2.00
N GLU A 502 -11.31 9.76 2.11
CA GLU A 502 -12.71 9.42 1.81
C GLU A 502 -13.16 9.97 0.43
N PRO A 503 -12.66 9.41 -0.69
CA PRO A 503 -13.05 9.84 -2.03
C PRO A 503 -14.57 9.90 -2.21
N GLN A 504 -15.04 10.89 -2.98
CA GLN A 504 -16.48 11.16 -3.18
C GLN A 504 -16.84 11.03 -4.66
N PHE A 505 -18.03 10.53 -4.94
CA PHE A 505 -18.49 10.27 -6.31
C PHE A 505 -19.91 10.78 -6.52
N HIS A 506 -20.16 11.30 -7.71
CA HIS A 506 -21.49 11.61 -8.23
C HIS A 506 -21.68 10.90 -9.57
N ILE A 507 -22.85 10.27 -9.74
CA ILE A 507 -23.25 9.59 -10.97
C ILE A 507 -24.66 10.07 -11.28
N GLY A 508 -24.83 10.82 -12.37
CA GLY A 508 -26.13 11.30 -12.80
C GLY A 508 -27.02 10.18 -13.33
N ASP A 509 -28.31 10.23 -13.00
CA ASP A 509 -29.30 9.19 -13.34
C ASP A 509 -29.47 8.95 -14.85
N ASN A 510 -29.20 9.97 -15.67
CA ASN A 510 -29.30 9.94 -17.13
C ASN A 510 -27.92 9.82 -17.80
N PHE A 511 -26.86 9.51 -17.06
CA PHE A 511 -25.54 9.31 -17.64
C PHE A 511 -25.43 7.93 -18.31
N SER A 512 -25.15 7.93 -19.61
CA SER A 512 -24.73 6.73 -20.35
C SER A 512 -23.31 6.94 -20.87
N GLY A 513 -22.35 6.15 -20.37
CA GLY A 513 -20.94 6.28 -20.73
C GLY A 513 -20.64 5.91 -22.18
N PHE A 514 -21.32 4.88 -22.69
CA PHE A 514 -21.31 4.37 -24.07
C PHE A 514 -22.59 3.58 -24.34
#